data_AF-A0A2W6C989-F1
#
_entry.id   AF-A0A2W6C989-F1
#
_cell.length_a   1.000
_cell.length_b   1.000
_cell.length_c   1.000
_cell.angle_alpha   90.00
_cell.angle_beta   90.00
_cell.angle_gamma   90.00
#
_symmetry.space_group_name_H-M   'P 1'
#
loop_
_entity.id
_entity.type
_entity.pdbx_description
1 polymer ?
#
loop_
_entity_poly.entity_id
_entity_poly.type
_entity_poly.pdbx_seq_one_letter_code
_entity_poly.pdbx_strand_id
1 'polypeptide(L)'
;MQRDLTTIRSPKAQACFEHFLDQMVVSSAGGSVQFGQAQIAPLALDAPGMDGSFGYRVTITGSAGTAGPQVTIYADVLGFARKNYEIDLNAIAAGQPIPTATEQHLFSLLATRAGTATH
;
A
#
# COMPACT_ATOMS: atom_id res chain seq x y z
N MET A 1 17.79 -7.25 1.21
CA MET A 1 17.00 -6.31 0.39
C MET A 1 16.38 -6.95 -0.85
N GLN A 2 17.14 -7.33 -1.90
CA GLN A 2 16.52 -7.90 -3.12
C GLN A 2 15.64 -9.12 -2.85
N ARG A 3 16.13 -10.05 -2.02
CA ARG A 3 15.38 -11.24 -1.61
C ARG A 3 14.08 -10.86 -0.90
N ASP A 4 14.13 -9.89 0.00
CA ASP A 4 12.98 -9.45 0.80
C ASP A 4 11.91 -8.77 -0.08
N LEU A 5 12.33 -7.94 -1.05
CA LEU A 5 11.44 -7.33 -2.05
C LEU A 5 10.83 -8.36 -3.01
N THR A 6 11.53 -9.46 -3.26
CA THR A 6 10.97 -10.56 -4.06
C THR A 6 9.98 -11.37 -3.21
N THR A 7 10.30 -11.58 -1.93
CA THR A 7 9.42 -12.27 -0.98
C THR A 7 8.14 -11.49 -0.72
N ILE A 8 8.20 -10.16 -0.59
CA ILE A 8 7.01 -9.35 -0.31
C ILE A 8 6.00 -9.50 -1.44
N ARG A 9 6.45 -9.51 -2.71
CA ARG A 9 5.62 -9.72 -3.91
C ARG A 9 5.05 -11.14 -4.05
N SER A 10 5.38 -12.07 -3.16
CA SER A 10 4.91 -13.45 -3.27
C SER A 10 3.43 -13.59 -2.90
N PRO A 11 2.70 -14.56 -3.48
CA PRO A 11 1.31 -14.84 -3.10
C PRO A 11 1.15 -15.15 -1.60
N LYS A 12 2.17 -15.78 -0.99
CA LYS A 12 2.16 -16.10 0.44
C LYS A 12 2.25 -14.84 1.31
N ALA A 13 3.14 -13.91 0.97
CA ALA A 13 3.28 -12.66 1.70
C ALA A 13 2.02 -11.79 1.54
N GLN A 14 1.43 -11.75 0.34
CA GLN A 14 0.17 -11.09 0.09
C GLN A 14 -0.96 -11.66 0.98
N ALA A 15 -1.14 -12.99 1.01
CA ALA A 15 -2.15 -13.63 1.85
C ALA A 15 -1.91 -13.39 3.36
N CYS A 16 -0.64 -13.39 3.81
CA CYS A 16 -0.31 -13.02 5.18
C CYS A 16 -0.70 -11.57 5.49
N PHE A 17 -0.50 -10.66 4.54
CA PHE A 17 -0.82 -9.25 4.73
C PHE A 17 -2.33 -9.01 4.72
N GLU A 18 -3.08 -9.65 3.82
CA GLU A 18 -4.56 -9.66 3.83
C GLU A 18 -5.08 -10.11 5.19
N HIS A 19 -4.59 -11.25 5.71
CA HIS A 19 -5.02 -11.78 6.98
C HIS A 19 -4.72 -10.83 8.15
N PHE A 20 -3.54 -10.20 8.15
CA PHE A 20 -3.17 -9.20 9.15
C PHE A 20 -4.08 -7.97 9.10
N LEU A 21 -4.39 -7.47 7.90
CA LEU A 21 -5.28 -6.32 7.71
C LEU A 21 -6.71 -6.64 8.15
N ASP A 22 -7.22 -7.82 7.84
CA ASP A 22 -8.54 -8.27 8.32
C ASP A 22 -8.60 -8.28 9.85
N GLN A 23 -7.58 -8.81 10.53
CA GLN A 23 -7.51 -8.77 12.00
C GLN A 23 -7.44 -7.34 12.54
N MET A 24 -6.66 -6.46 11.89
CA MET A 24 -6.56 -5.05 12.27
C MET A 24 -7.90 -4.33 12.13
N VAL A 25 -8.60 -4.56 11.02
CA VAL A 25 -9.90 -3.95 10.73
C VAL A 25 -10.96 -4.45 11.72
N VAL A 26 -11.00 -5.75 12.00
CA VAL A 26 -11.92 -6.33 13.00
C VAL A 26 -11.65 -5.79 14.40
N SER A 27 -10.38 -5.64 14.80
CA SER A 27 -10.04 -5.06 16.12
C SER A 27 -10.30 -3.55 16.20
N SER A 28 -10.31 -2.86 15.07
CA SER A 28 -10.67 -1.44 14.96
C SER A 28 -12.19 -1.22 14.91
N ALA A 29 -12.97 -2.27 14.67
CA ALA A 29 -14.43 -2.20 14.67
C ALA A 29 -14.92 -1.95 16.10
N GLY A 30 -15.36 -0.73 16.36
CA GLY A 30 -15.90 -0.29 17.64
C GLY A 30 -17.15 0.57 17.45
N GLY A 31 -18.11 0.43 18.37
CA GLY A 31 -19.38 1.16 18.32
C GLY A 31 -20.29 0.70 17.18
N SER A 32 -20.83 1.65 16.42
CA SER A 32 -21.78 1.41 15.33
C SER A 32 -21.11 1.28 13.95
N VAL A 33 -19.79 1.31 13.83
CA VAL A 33 -19.10 1.18 12.54
C VAL A 33 -18.87 -0.29 12.22
N GLN A 34 -19.30 -0.72 11.04
CA GLN A 34 -19.05 -2.04 10.50
C GLN A 34 -18.04 -1.92 9.38
N PHE A 35 -16.99 -2.75 9.40
CA PHE A 35 -16.05 -2.85 8.30
C PHE A 35 -16.25 -4.15 7.54
N GLY A 36 -16.13 -4.09 6.21
CA GLY A 36 -15.97 -5.27 5.38
C GLY A 36 -14.55 -5.84 5.46
N GLN A 37 -14.31 -6.95 4.77
CA GLN A 37 -12.97 -7.49 4.58
C GLN A 37 -12.06 -6.47 3.90
N ALA A 38 -10.79 -6.46 4.28
CA ALA A 38 -9.78 -5.71 3.55
C ALA A 38 -9.45 -6.44 2.24
N GLN A 39 -9.33 -5.70 1.14
CA GLN A 39 -8.78 -6.24 -0.12
C GLN A 39 -7.38 -5.69 -0.32
N ILE A 40 -6.48 -6.52 -0.86
CA ILE A 40 -5.19 -6.04 -1.36
C ILE A 40 -5.06 -6.41 -2.83
N ALA A 41 -4.46 -5.51 -3.60
CA ALA A 41 -4.10 -5.75 -4.99
C ALA A 41 -2.64 -5.33 -5.21
N PRO A 42 -1.84 -6.09 -5.97
CA PRO A 42 -0.54 -5.64 -6.40
C PRO A 42 -0.64 -4.34 -7.19
N LEU A 43 0.25 -3.40 -6.90
CA LEU A 43 0.39 -2.14 -7.62
C LEU A 43 1.77 -2.13 -8.31
N ALA A 44 1.77 -2.37 -9.62
CA ALA A 44 2.99 -2.46 -10.40
C ALA A 44 3.47 -1.05 -10.78
N LEU A 45 4.39 -0.50 -9.99
CA LEU A 45 5.09 0.74 -10.30
C LEU A 45 6.56 0.48 -10.63
N ASP A 46 7.05 1.21 -11.62
CA ASP A 46 8.44 1.15 -12.04
C ASP A 46 9.29 2.11 -11.19
N ALA A 47 10.45 1.66 -10.71
CA ALA A 47 11.45 2.51 -10.08
C ALA A 47 12.81 2.32 -10.76
N PRO A 48 13.06 2.98 -11.90
CA PRO A 48 14.31 2.83 -12.63
C PRO A 48 15.52 3.19 -11.75
N GLY A 49 16.55 2.33 -11.80
CA GLY A 49 17.82 2.55 -11.07
C GLY A 49 17.80 2.15 -9.58
N MET A 50 16.70 1.58 -9.11
CA MET A 50 16.59 0.95 -7.79
C MET A 50 16.89 -0.55 -7.89
N ASP A 51 17.35 -1.15 -6.80
CA ASP A 51 17.67 -2.58 -6.77
C ASP A 51 16.37 -3.41 -6.86
N GLY A 52 15.31 -2.95 -6.21
CA GLY A 52 13.96 -3.47 -6.39
C GLY A 52 12.89 -2.54 -5.83
N SER A 53 11.64 -2.89 -6.06
CA SER A 53 10.47 -2.17 -5.56
C SER A 53 9.36 -3.13 -5.12
N PHE A 54 8.30 -2.64 -4.51
CA PHE A 54 7.02 -3.33 -4.39
C PHE A 54 5.91 -2.28 -4.31
N GLY A 55 4.67 -2.73 -4.52
CA GLY A 55 3.52 -1.87 -4.38
C GLY A 55 2.25 -2.68 -4.10
N TYR A 56 1.43 -2.15 -3.21
CA TYR A 56 0.11 -2.69 -2.88
C TYR A 56 -0.91 -1.56 -2.78
N ARG A 57 -2.10 -1.83 -3.29
CA ARG A 57 -3.31 -1.07 -2.98
C ARG A 57 -4.16 -1.87 -2.01
N VAL A 58 -4.38 -1.30 -0.84
CA VAL A 58 -5.32 -1.80 0.17
C VAL A 58 -6.64 -1.05 0.01
N THR A 59 -7.75 -1.78 -0.03
CA THR A 59 -9.10 -1.23 -0.03
C THR A 59 -9.81 -1.69 1.24
N ILE A 60 -10.33 -0.74 2.02
CA ILE A 60 -11.12 -1.00 3.22
C ILE A 60 -12.45 -0.29 3.04
N THR A 61 -13.53 -1.00 3.27
CA THR A 61 -14.87 -0.40 3.18
C THR A 61 -15.58 -0.50 4.52
N GLY A 62 -16.16 0.60 4.98
CA GLY A 62 -16.92 0.64 6.23
C GLY A 62 -18.26 1.36 6.10
N SER A 63 -19.18 1.11 7.03
CA SER A 63 -20.49 1.75 7.11
C SER A 63 -20.88 2.06 8.56
N ALA A 64 -21.71 3.09 8.74
CA ALA A 64 -22.34 3.37 10.04
C ALA A 64 -23.58 2.48 10.23
N GLY A 65 -23.38 1.27 10.76
CA GLY A 65 -24.42 0.26 10.93
C GLY A 65 -24.82 -0.40 9.60
N THR A 66 -25.89 -1.19 9.63
CA THR A 66 -26.33 -1.99 8.46
C THR A 66 -27.01 -1.17 7.36
N ALA A 67 -27.44 0.05 7.67
CA ALA A 67 -28.15 0.95 6.74
C ALA A 67 -27.47 2.31 6.57
N GLY A 68 -26.30 2.52 7.17
CA GLY A 68 -25.56 3.77 7.05
C GLY A 68 -24.84 3.91 5.71
N PRO A 69 -24.43 5.14 5.36
CA PRO A 69 -23.63 5.39 4.17
C PRO A 69 -22.31 4.61 4.22
N GLN A 70 -21.93 4.06 3.08
CA GLN A 70 -20.69 3.32 2.89
C GLN A 70 -19.56 4.29 2.56
N VAL A 71 -18.41 4.11 3.20
CA VAL A 71 -17.18 4.86 2.95
C VAL A 71 -16.09 3.86 2.57
N THR A 72 -15.47 4.08 1.41
CA THR A 72 -14.30 3.31 0.98
C THR A 72 -13.04 4.13 1.22
N ILE A 73 -12.06 3.50 1.84
CA ILE A 73 -10.72 4.03 2.09
C ILE A 73 -9.75 3.21 1.24
N TYR A 74 -8.87 3.91 0.54
CA TYR A 74 -7.78 3.34 -0.22
C TYR A 74 -6.48 3.71 0.47
N ALA A 75 -5.60 2.73 0.67
CA ALA A 75 -4.26 2.94 1.16
C ALA A 75 -3.26 2.27 0.21
N ASP A 76 -2.39 3.07 -0.40
CA ASP A 76 -1.37 2.60 -1.30
C ASP A 76 -0.03 2.58 -0.56
N VAL A 77 0.59 1.40 -0.51
CA VAL A 77 1.87 1.15 0.16
C VAL A 77 2.89 0.78 -0.90
N LEU A 78 3.85 1.66 -1.12
CA LEU A 78 4.86 1.56 -2.15
C LEU A 78 6.23 1.60 -1.50
N GLY A 79 7.14 0.74 -1.91
CA GLY A 79 8.49 0.74 -1.36
C GLY A 79 9.54 0.44 -2.42
N PHE A 80 10.72 1.02 -2.29
CA PHE A 80 11.88 0.67 -3.11
C PHE A 80 13.18 0.70 -2.32
N ALA A 81 14.15 -0.01 -2.87
CA ALA A 81 15.44 -0.26 -2.27
C ALA A 81 16.58 0.26 -3.14
N ARG A 82 17.58 0.88 -2.52
CA ARG A 82 18.87 1.14 -3.17
C ARG A 82 20.01 1.00 -2.17
N LYS A 83 20.92 0.05 -2.40
CA LYS A 83 22.03 -0.29 -1.50
C LYS A 83 21.56 -0.53 -0.06
N ASN A 84 21.73 0.47 0.80
CA ASN A 84 21.45 0.41 2.23
C ASN A 84 20.24 1.28 2.62
N TYR A 85 19.47 1.78 1.64
CA TYR A 85 18.31 2.64 1.86
C TYR A 85 17.03 1.95 1.42
N GLU A 86 16.04 1.97 2.31
CA GLU A 86 14.65 1.62 2.04
C GLU A 86 13.84 2.90 2.09
N ILE A 87 12.98 3.10 1.09
CA ILE A 87 12.13 4.27 1.00
C ILE A 87 10.72 3.82 0.70
N ASP A 88 9.81 4.24 1.56
CA ASP A 88 8.39 3.97 1.44
C ASP A 88 7.60 5.25 1.11
N LEU A 89 6.60 5.10 0.26
CA LEU A 89 5.58 6.09 -0.03
C LEU A 89 4.23 5.48 0.33
N ASN A 90 3.55 6.11 1.28
CA ASN A 90 2.20 5.75 1.70
C ASN A 90 1.22 6.84 1.28
N ALA A 91 0.16 6.49 0.57
CA ALA A 91 -0.91 7.41 0.21
C ALA A 91 -2.25 6.89 0.71
N ILE A 92 -3.05 7.75 1.34
CA ILE A 92 -4.38 7.40 1.85
C ILE A 92 -5.42 8.33 1.20
N ALA A 93 -6.48 7.74 0.67
CA ALA A 93 -7.58 8.47 0.05
C ALA A 93 -8.94 7.92 0.49
N ALA A 94 -9.93 8.81 0.57
CA ALA A 94 -11.31 8.43 0.85
C ALA A 94 -12.18 8.66 -0.40
N GLY A 95 -13.08 7.72 -0.68
CA GLY A 95 -14.04 7.78 -1.78
C GLY A 95 -13.49 7.34 -3.13
N GLN A 96 -12.31 7.82 -3.54
CA GLN A 96 -11.65 7.42 -4.80
C GLN A 96 -10.17 7.11 -4.57
N PRO A 97 -9.59 6.12 -5.28
CA PRO A 97 -8.16 5.82 -5.17
C PRO A 97 -7.32 6.92 -5.79
N ILE A 98 -6.05 7.01 -5.38
CA ILE A 98 -5.09 7.89 -6.06
C ILE A 98 -4.85 7.33 -7.49
N PRO A 99 -4.87 8.19 -8.53
CA PRO A 99 -4.56 7.72 -9.88
C PRO A 99 -3.15 7.15 -9.97
N THR A 100 -3.01 5.95 -10.57
CA THR A 100 -1.73 5.26 -10.72
C THR A 100 -0.64 6.09 -11.41
N ALA A 101 -1.03 6.98 -12.33
CA ALA A 101 -0.09 7.90 -12.97
C ALA A 101 0.54 8.89 -11.97
N THR A 102 -0.24 9.39 -11.00
CA THR A 102 0.25 10.26 -9.93
C THR A 102 1.19 9.50 -9.02
N GLU A 103 0.84 8.27 -8.65
CA GLU A 103 1.68 7.40 -7.83
C GLU A 103 3.01 7.10 -8.51
N GLN A 104 2.99 6.69 -9.79
CA GLN A 104 4.18 6.45 -10.60
C GLN A 104 5.08 7.69 -10.66
N HIS A 105 4.49 8.87 -10.84
CA HIS A 105 5.24 10.12 -10.89
C HIS A 105 5.94 10.43 -9.55
N LEU A 106 5.19 10.35 -8.43
CA LEU A 106 5.73 10.60 -7.10
C LEU A 106 6.79 9.57 -6.72
N PHE A 107 6.56 8.30 -7.04
CA PHE A 107 7.49 7.20 -6.79
C PHE A 107 8.81 7.40 -7.55
N SER A 108 8.73 7.77 -8.83
CA SER A 108 9.90 8.06 -9.67
C SER A 108 10.68 9.30 -9.18
N LEU A 109 9.96 10.32 -8.70
CA LEU A 109 10.56 11.53 -8.14
C LEU A 109 11.32 11.21 -6.84
N LEU A 110 10.74 10.41 -5.95
CA LEU A 110 11.39 9.94 -4.74
C LEU A 110 12.64 9.11 -5.06
N ALA A 111 12.54 8.17 -6.00
CA ALA A 111 13.67 7.36 -6.45
C ALA A 111 14.80 8.21 -7.03
N THR A 112 14.48 9.25 -7.80
CA THR A 112 15.47 10.19 -8.35
C THR A 112 16.16 11.02 -7.26
N ARG A 113 15.39 11.52 -6.28
CA ARG A 113 15.93 12.29 -5.15
C ARG A 113 16.81 11.44 -4.24
N ALA A 114 16.38 10.22 -3.94
CA ALA A 114 17.21 9.22 -3.27
C ALA A 114 18.46 8.85 -4.08
N GLY A 115 18.30 8.85 -5.40
CA GLY A 115 19.35 8.62 -6.38
C GLY A 115 20.52 9.61 -6.30
N THR A 116 20.17 10.87 -6.02
CA THR A 116 21.04 12.06 -6.05
C THR A 116 21.52 12.50 -4.67
N ALA A 117 20.96 11.94 -3.60
CA ALA A 117 21.49 12.09 -2.24
C ALA A 117 22.86 11.40 -2.14
N THR A 118 23.91 12.11 -2.52
CA THR A 118 25.31 11.75 -2.26
C THR A 118 25.58 11.82 -0.76
N HIS A 119 26.04 10.71 -0.19
CA HIS A 119 26.78 10.65 1.07
C HIS A 119 28.27 10.51 0.76
#